data_AF-A0AAP8HVD2-F1
#
_entry.id   AF-A0AAP8HVD2-F1
#
_cell.length_a   1.000
_cell.length_b   1.000
_cell.length_c   1.000
_cell.angle_alpha   90.00
_cell.angle_beta   90.00
_cell.angle_gamma   90.00
#
_symmetry.space_group_name_H-M   'P 1'
#
loop_
_entity.id
_entity.type
_entity.pdbx_description
1 polymer ?
#
loop_
_entity_poly.entity_id
_entity_poly.type
_entity_poly.pdbx_seq_one_letter_code
_entity_poly.pdbx_strand_id
1 'polypeptide(L)'
;HAQIFDVVKQEAAKQGLNIQVIEFTDYVQPNVALASGDLDVNSYQHQPYLDNANADRGYKLVSIAKTVIFPIGIYSKKIKSLAELKEGARIALPNDPTNGGRALLLLQANGLIKLRPEAGLKATPIDVIENPKKLRF
;
A
#
# COMPACT_ATOMS: atom_id res chain seq x y z
N HIS A 1 -8.38 -8.06 4.65
CA HIS A 1 -7.64 -9.33 4.44
C HIS A 1 -8.19 -10.44 5.32
N ALA A 2 -8.26 -10.29 6.65
CA ALA A 2 -8.76 -11.33 7.57
C ALA A 2 -10.13 -11.94 7.18
N GLN A 3 -11.16 -11.11 6.93
CA GLN A 3 -12.49 -11.61 6.50
C GLN A 3 -12.47 -12.40 5.19
N ILE A 4 -11.54 -12.10 4.27
CA ILE A 4 -11.36 -12.90 3.04
C ILE A 4 -10.78 -14.26 3.40
N PHE A 5 -9.83 -14.28 4.34
CA PHE A 5 -9.22 -15.52 4.82
C PHE A 5 -10.17 -16.42 5.61
N ASP A 6 -11.20 -15.87 6.25
CA ASP A 6 -12.27 -16.68 6.86
C ASP A 6 -12.96 -17.55 5.80
N VAL A 7 -13.27 -16.97 4.64
CA VAL A 7 -13.86 -17.70 3.51
C VAL A 7 -12.85 -18.67 2.88
N VAL A 8 -11.59 -18.25 2.70
CA VAL A 8 -10.52 -19.13 2.17
C VAL A 8 -10.34 -20.36 3.07
N LYS A 9 -10.33 -20.18 4.39
CA LYS A 9 -10.22 -21.27 5.37
C LYS A 9 -11.38 -22.26 5.25
N GLN A 10 -12.62 -21.76 5.09
CA GLN A 10 -13.79 -22.60 4.88
C GLN A 10 -13.69 -23.44 3.59
N GLU A 11 -13.24 -22.84 2.48
CA GLU A 11 -13.07 -23.56 1.22
C GLU A 11 -11.88 -24.54 1.24
N ALA A 12 -10.78 -24.18 1.90
CA ALA A 12 -9.61 -25.03 2.07
C ALA A 12 -9.92 -26.28 2.91
N ALA A 13 -10.72 -26.12 3.97
CA ALA A 13 -11.13 -27.23 4.83
C ALA A 13 -11.91 -28.31 4.07
N LYS A 14 -12.71 -27.94 3.06
CA LYS A 14 -13.42 -28.90 2.18
C LYS A 14 -12.45 -29.76 1.36
N GLN A 15 -11.21 -29.30 1.17
CA GLN A 15 -10.15 -29.99 0.45
C GLN A 15 -9.15 -30.66 1.41
N GLY A 16 -9.46 -30.73 2.71
CA GLY A 16 -8.60 -31.33 3.72
C GLY A 16 -7.41 -30.45 4.15
N LEU A 17 -7.37 -29.18 3.74
CA LEU A 17 -6.31 -28.25 4.13
C LEU A 17 -6.76 -27.40 5.32
N ASN A 18 -6.07 -27.55 6.45
CA ASN A 18 -6.32 -26.72 7.63
C ASN A 18 -5.41 -25.48 7.61
N ILE A 19 -6.00 -24.29 7.51
CA ILE A 19 -5.27 -23.02 7.49
C ILE A 19 -5.33 -22.36 8.87
N GLN A 20 -4.17 -22.08 9.44
CA GLN A 20 -4.02 -21.19 10.59
C GLN A 20 -3.77 -19.76 10.10
N VAL A 21 -4.68 -18.85 10.44
CA VAL A 21 -4.56 -17.43 10.09
C VAL A 21 -3.84 -16.70 11.22
N ILE A 22 -2.75 -16.01 10.90
CA ILE A 22 -2.00 -15.15 11.82
C ILE A 22 -2.15 -13.72 11.33
N GLU A 23 -2.75 -12.87 12.17
CA GLU A 23 -2.94 -11.45 11.86
C GLU A 23 -1.77 -10.61 12.37
N PHE A 24 -1.31 -9.69 11.53
CA PHE A 24 -0.29 -8.71 11.87
C PHE A 24 -0.88 -7.31 11.82
N THR A 25 -0.33 -6.41 12.64
CA THR A 25 -0.78 -5.02 12.73
C THR A 25 0.08 -4.05 11.90
N ASP A 26 1.15 -4.54 11.27
CA ASP A 26 2.04 -3.76 10.41
C ASP A 26 2.41 -4.51 9.11
N TYR A 27 3.09 -3.80 8.22
CA TYR A 27 3.44 -4.27 6.87
C TYR A 27 4.85 -4.87 6.77
N VAL A 28 5.63 -4.89 7.85
CA VAL A 28 7.00 -5.40 7.86
C VAL A 28 7.02 -6.85 8.32
N GLN A 29 6.35 -7.15 9.42
CA GLN A 29 6.37 -8.45 10.07
C GLN A 29 5.92 -9.62 9.18
N PRO A 30 4.90 -9.50 8.30
CA PRO A 30 4.50 -10.62 7.46
C PRO A 30 5.60 -11.12 6.51
N ASN A 31 6.47 -10.23 6.01
CA ASN A 31 7.60 -10.62 5.15
C ASN A 31 8.77 -11.15 5.97
N VAL A 32 9.02 -10.61 7.17
CA VAL A 32 10.02 -11.12 8.09
C VAL A 32 9.71 -12.56 8.47
N ALA A 33 8.48 -12.82 8.93
CA ALA A 33 8.01 -14.14 9.36
C ALA A 33 8.01 -15.18 8.21
N LEU A 34 7.67 -14.76 6.99
CA LEU A 34 7.77 -15.64 5.81
C LEU A 34 9.24 -15.93 5.45
N ALA A 35 10.11 -14.94 5.51
CA ALA A 35 11.53 -15.12 5.21
C ALA A 35 12.29 -15.94 6.28
N SER A 36 11.83 -15.93 7.54
CA SER A 36 12.36 -16.78 8.62
C SER A 36 11.82 -18.21 8.60
N GLY A 37 10.77 -18.49 7.83
CA GLY A 37 10.11 -19.80 7.77
C GLY A 37 9.03 -20.01 8.83
N ASP A 38 8.61 -18.95 9.54
CA ASP A 38 7.51 -19.00 10.51
C ASP A 38 6.13 -19.02 9.84
N LEU A 39 6.05 -18.64 8.55
CA LEU A 39 4.85 -18.70 7.71
C LEU A 39 5.14 -19.48 6.43
N ASP A 40 4.14 -20.19 5.91
CA ASP A 40 4.21 -20.81 4.58
C ASP A 40 3.90 -19.81 3.46
N VAL A 41 2.96 -18.89 3.70
CA VAL A 41 2.51 -17.87 2.76
C VAL A 41 2.03 -16.62 3.51
N ASN A 42 2.10 -15.45 2.86
CA ASN A 42 1.41 -14.25 3.30
C ASN A 42 0.56 -13.65 2.16
N SER A 43 -0.49 -12.90 2.51
CA SER A 43 -1.37 -12.25 1.53
C SER A 43 -1.86 -10.91 2.07
N TYR A 44 -1.09 -9.85 1.81
CA TYR A 44 -1.40 -8.49 2.25
C TYR A 44 -0.85 -7.39 1.31
N GLN A 45 0.13 -7.72 0.46
CA GLN A 45 0.93 -6.76 -0.30
C GLN A 45 0.67 -6.82 -1.81
N HIS A 46 1.08 -5.77 -2.52
CA HIS A 46 1.12 -5.72 -3.98
C HIS A 46 2.55 -5.91 -4.50
N GLN A 47 2.70 -6.12 -5.81
CA GLN A 47 4.00 -6.41 -6.42
C GLN A 47 5.05 -5.31 -6.18
N PRO A 48 4.76 -4.01 -6.35
CA PRO A 48 5.75 -2.96 -6.04
C PRO A 48 6.27 -3.01 -4.59
N TYR A 49 5.41 -3.29 -3.61
CA TYR A 49 5.82 -3.43 -2.21
C TYR A 49 6.73 -4.65 -2.01
N LEU A 50 6.38 -5.79 -2.62
CA LEU A 50 7.20 -7.01 -2.59
C LEU A 50 8.58 -6.77 -3.20
N ASP A 51 8.64 -6.13 -4.37
CA ASP A 51 9.90 -5.80 -5.05
C ASP A 51 10.77 -4.88 -4.18
N ASN A 52 10.16 -3.87 -3.55
CA ASN A 52 10.86 -2.98 -2.63
C ASN A 52 11.37 -3.72 -1.39
N ALA A 53 10.55 -4.59 -0.79
CA ALA A 53 10.96 -5.37 0.39
C ALA A 53 12.11 -6.34 0.07
N ASN A 54 12.07 -7.01 -1.08
CA ASN A 54 13.16 -7.86 -1.56
C ASN A 54 14.44 -7.04 -1.80
N ALA A 55 14.33 -5.88 -2.46
CA ALA A 55 15.48 -5.01 -2.72
C ALA A 55 16.11 -4.45 -1.43
N ASP A 56 15.29 -3.98 -0.48
CA ASP A 56 15.76 -3.32 0.73
C ASP A 56 16.29 -4.30 1.79
N ARG A 57 15.73 -5.51 1.87
CA ARG A 57 16.02 -6.49 2.92
C ARG A 57 16.73 -7.75 2.43
N GLY A 58 16.91 -7.91 1.13
CA GLY A 58 17.56 -9.08 0.53
C GLY A 58 16.72 -10.36 0.62
N TYR A 59 15.41 -10.25 0.82
CA TYR A 59 14.54 -11.42 0.79
C TYR A 59 14.46 -12.01 -0.63
N LYS A 60 14.09 -13.29 -0.70
CA LYS A 60 13.87 -14.03 -1.96
C LYS A 60 12.40 -14.43 -2.11
N LEU A 61 11.49 -13.57 -1.65
CA LEU A 61 10.06 -13.84 -1.69
C LEU A 61 9.54 -13.66 -3.12
N VAL A 62 8.60 -14.51 -3.52
CA VAL A 62 8.00 -14.47 -4.86
C VAL A 62 6.48 -14.43 -4.76
N SER A 63 5.83 -13.76 -5.71
CA SER A 63 4.38 -13.82 -5.86
C SER A 63 4.00 -15.11 -6.58
N ILE A 64 3.10 -15.89 -5.98
CA ILE A 64 2.58 -17.14 -6.56
C ILE A 64 1.18 -16.97 -7.17
N ALA A 65 0.45 -15.93 -6.79
CA ALA A 65 -0.90 -15.65 -7.26
C ALA A 65 -1.28 -14.18 -7.05
N LYS A 66 -2.19 -13.68 -7.90
CA LYS A 66 -2.91 -12.42 -7.67
C LYS A 66 -4.19 -12.72 -6.90
N THR A 67 -4.56 -11.84 -5.99
CA THR A 67 -5.75 -12.01 -5.14
C THR A 67 -6.82 -10.98 -5.50
N VAL A 68 -6.88 -9.87 -4.78
CA VAL A 68 -7.90 -8.83 -4.91
C VAL A 68 -7.24 -7.47 -5.02
N ILE A 69 -7.91 -6.55 -5.72
CA ILE A 69 -7.46 -5.16 -5.84
C ILE A 69 -8.17 -4.32 -4.78
N PHE A 70 -7.39 -3.61 -3.98
CA PHE A 70 -7.88 -2.56 -3.08
C PHE A 70 -7.51 -1.18 -3.64
N PRO A 71 -8.50 -0.42 -4.16
CA PRO A 71 -8.28 0.95 -4.57
C PRO A 71 -7.87 1.81 -3.38
N ILE A 72 -6.82 2.62 -3.54
CA ILE A 72 -6.47 3.66 -2.57
C ILE A 72 -7.38 4.87 -2.79
N GLY A 73 -7.81 5.50 -1.70
CA GLY A 73 -8.70 6.66 -1.73
C GLY A 73 -8.19 7.82 -0.87
N ILE A 74 -8.71 9.01 -1.14
CA ILE A 74 -8.50 10.21 -0.32
C ILE A 74 -9.74 10.39 0.55
N TYR A 75 -9.55 10.55 1.86
CA TYR A 75 -10.64 10.68 2.82
C TYR A 75 -10.50 11.98 3.62
N SER A 76 -11.63 12.60 3.94
CA SER A 76 -11.68 13.74 4.85
C SER A 76 -12.92 13.66 5.73
N LYS A 77 -12.76 14.07 7.00
CA LYS A 77 -13.88 14.30 7.92
C LYS A 77 -14.43 15.74 7.83
N LYS A 78 -13.72 16.64 7.13
CA LYS A 78 -13.99 18.09 7.17
C LYS A 78 -14.56 18.65 5.87
N ILE A 79 -14.22 18.04 4.74
CA ILE A 79 -14.63 18.49 3.40
C ILE A 79 -15.27 17.33 2.66
N LYS A 80 -16.21 17.62 1.76
CA LYS A 80 -16.94 16.60 1.00
C LYS A 80 -16.37 16.39 -0.40
N SER A 81 -15.55 17.32 -0.87
CA SER A 81 -14.93 17.28 -2.19
C SER A 81 -13.52 17.87 -2.18
N LEU A 82 -12.69 17.51 -3.17
CA LEU A 82 -11.33 18.08 -3.32
C LEU A 82 -11.35 19.58 -3.67
N ALA A 83 -12.46 20.10 -4.22
CA ALA A 83 -12.61 21.51 -4.53
C ALA A 83 -12.61 22.40 -3.27
N GLU A 84 -13.11 21.87 -2.14
CA GLU A 84 -13.14 22.55 -0.84
C GLU A 84 -11.77 22.58 -0.14
N LEU A 85 -10.75 21.94 -0.71
CA LEU A 85 -9.40 21.90 -0.14
C LEU A 85 -8.79 23.31 -0.12
N LYS A 86 -8.58 23.82 1.10
CA LYS A 86 -7.98 25.14 1.34
C LYS A 86 -6.49 25.16 0.98
N GLU A 87 -5.99 26.33 0.62
CA GLU A 87 -4.55 26.55 0.50
C GLU A 87 -3.86 26.23 1.84
N GLY A 88 -2.69 25.61 1.79
CA GLY A 88 -1.93 25.22 2.98
C GLY A 88 -2.48 23.99 3.72
N ALA A 89 -3.50 23.31 3.18
CA ALA A 89 -4.06 22.11 3.80
C ALA A 89 -2.99 21.01 3.98
N ARG A 90 -3.09 20.29 5.10
CA ARG A 90 -2.19 19.17 5.41
C ARG A 90 -2.80 17.86 4.93
N ILE A 91 -2.01 17.06 4.21
CA ILE A 91 -2.39 15.74 3.70
C ILE A 91 -1.46 14.72 4.36
N ALA A 92 -2.04 13.80 5.13
CA ALA A 92 -1.31 12.66 5.64
C ALA A 92 -1.08 11.64 4.51
N LEU A 93 0.14 11.12 4.41
CA LEU A 93 0.53 10.11 3.44
C LEU A 93 0.96 8.81 4.16
N PRO A 94 0.82 7.65 3.50
CA PRO A 94 1.53 6.45 3.93
C PRO A 94 3.04 6.72 4.01
N ASN A 95 3.71 6.11 4.98
CA ASN A 95 5.13 6.33 5.24
C ASN A 95 6.05 5.32 4.53
N ASP A 96 5.52 4.22 3.99
CA ASP A 96 6.32 3.32 3.16
C ASP A 96 6.47 3.88 1.73
N PRO A 97 7.62 3.67 1.07
CA PRO A 97 7.92 4.30 -0.22
C PRO A 97 6.86 4.05 -1.30
N THR A 98 6.37 2.82 -1.39
CA THR A 98 5.50 2.40 -2.50
C THR A 98 4.08 2.93 -2.35
N ASN A 99 3.49 2.90 -1.15
CA ASN A 99 2.16 3.45 -0.92
C ASN A 99 2.20 4.98 -0.80
N GLY A 100 3.29 5.56 -0.29
CA GLY A 100 3.53 7.00 -0.31
C GLY A 100 3.55 7.55 -1.74
N GLY A 101 4.32 6.92 -2.63
CA GLY A 101 4.35 7.27 -4.05
C GLY A 101 3.00 7.06 -4.74
N ARG A 102 2.29 5.97 -4.46
CA ARG A 102 0.93 5.73 -4.98
C ARG A 102 -0.07 6.81 -4.54
N ALA A 103 0.03 7.29 -3.29
CA ALA A 103 -0.80 8.39 -2.80
C ALA A 103 -0.49 9.71 -3.50
N LEU A 104 0.79 10.03 -3.73
CA LEU A 104 1.21 11.22 -4.48
C LEU A 104 0.74 11.18 -5.94
N LEU A 105 0.84 10.02 -6.60
CA LEU A 105 0.30 9.82 -7.95
C LEU A 105 -1.21 10.02 -7.99
N LEU A 106 -1.95 9.61 -6.95
CA LEU A 106 -3.38 9.86 -6.85
C LEU A 106 -3.67 11.37 -6.72
N LEU A 107 -2.87 12.11 -5.95
CA LEU A 107 -3.01 13.57 -5.87
C LEU A 107 -2.72 14.24 -7.22
N GLN A 108 -1.70 13.78 -7.94
CA GLN A 108 -1.39 14.25 -9.29
C GLN A 108 -2.54 13.95 -10.28
N ALA A 109 -3.09 12.74 -10.24
CA ALA A 109 -4.21 12.36 -11.10
C ALA A 109 -5.48 13.21 -10.87
N ASN A 110 -5.59 13.84 -9.69
CA ASN A 110 -6.66 14.78 -9.35
C ASN A 110 -6.25 16.26 -9.53
N GLY A 111 -5.11 16.54 -10.18
CA GLY A 111 -4.64 17.90 -10.49
C GLY A 111 -4.24 18.73 -9.29
N LEU A 112 -4.00 18.11 -8.12
CA LEU A 112 -3.65 18.84 -6.89
C LEU A 112 -2.16 19.21 -6.83
N ILE A 113 -1.31 18.39 -7.45
CA ILE A 113 0.13 18.55 -7.54
C ILE A 113 0.64 18.03 -8.89
N LYS A 114 1.89 18.31 -9.21
CA LYS A 114 2.63 17.64 -10.29
C LYS A 114 3.93 17.09 -9.73
N LEU A 115 4.26 15.86 -10.11
CA LEU A 115 5.48 15.16 -9.74
C LEU A 115 6.50 15.24 -10.89
N ARG A 116 7.78 15.09 -10.54
CA ARG A 116 8.82 14.81 -11.53
C ARG A 116 8.46 13.54 -12.32
N PRO A 117 8.51 13.56 -13.67
CA PRO A 117 8.08 12.43 -14.51
C PRO A 117 8.79 11.12 -14.19
N GLU A 118 10.06 11.18 -13.78
CA GLU A 118 10.92 10.04 -13.49
C GLU A 118 10.68 9.41 -12.11
N ALA A 119 9.96 10.09 -11.21
CA ALA A 119 9.80 9.64 -9.82
C ALA A 119 8.93 8.37 -9.70
N GLY A 120 7.92 8.24 -10.58
CA GLY A 120 7.05 7.05 -10.65
C GLY A 120 6.46 6.64 -9.30
N LEU A 121 6.42 5.32 -9.04
CA LEU A 121 5.91 4.74 -7.79
C LEU A 121 6.81 4.99 -6.57
N LYS A 122 8.03 5.48 -6.77
CA LYS A 122 8.97 5.83 -5.68
C LYS A 122 8.93 7.32 -5.33
N ALA A 123 7.97 8.07 -5.90
CA ALA A 123 7.82 9.48 -5.61
C ALA A 123 7.66 9.73 -4.11
N THR A 124 8.31 10.79 -3.65
CA THR A 124 8.23 11.33 -2.29
C THR A 124 7.84 12.81 -2.37
N PRO A 125 7.56 13.49 -1.24
CA PRO A 125 7.25 14.91 -1.27
C PRO A 125 8.34 15.80 -1.93
N ILE A 126 9.61 15.35 -1.96
CA ILE A 126 10.68 16.09 -2.64
C ILE A 126 10.52 16.10 -4.18
N ASP A 127 9.71 15.19 -4.71
CA ASP A 127 9.44 15.03 -6.15
C ASP A 127 8.31 15.93 -6.66
N VAL A 128 7.66 16.69 -5.77
CA VAL A 128 6.61 17.64 -6.14
C VAL A 128 7.21 18.89 -6.79
N ILE A 129 6.92 19.10 -8.08
CA ILE A 129 7.40 20.25 -8.87
C ILE A 129 6.36 21.34 -9.05
N GLU A 130 5.06 21.02 -8.94
CA GLU A 130 3.99 22.02 -8.91
C GLU A 130 3.04 21.71 -7.74
N ASN A 131 2.74 22.73 -6.92
CA ASN A 131 1.88 22.63 -5.74
C ASN A 131 1.06 23.93 -5.58
N PRO A 132 0.06 24.19 -6.46
CA PRO A 132 -0.65 25.47 -6.51
C PRO A 132 -1.39 25.81 -5.22
N LYS A 133 -1.89 24.79 -4.50
CA LYS A 133 -2.57 24.96 -3.19
C LYS A 133 -1.59 24.96 -2.00
N LYS A 134 -0.28 24.95 -2.22
CA LYS A 134 0.76 24.92 -1.16
C LYS A 134 0.47 23.86 -0.08
N LEU A 135 0.03 22.68 -0.52
CA LEU A 135 -0.32 21.55 0.34
C LEU A 135 0.91 21.14 1.16
N ARG A 136 0.67 20.74 2.40
CA ARG A 136 1.69 20.26 3.33
C ARG A 136 1.57 18.75 3.47
N PHE A 137 2.69 18.06 3.43
CA PHE A 137 2.79 16.60 3.61
C PHE A 137 3.45 16.30 4.95
#